data_AF-A0A4Y0BH73-F1
#
_entry.id   AF-A0A4Y0BH73-F1
#
_cell.length_a   1.000
_cell.length_b   1.000
_cell.length_c   1.000
_cell.angle_alpha   90.00
_cell.angle_beta   90.00
_cell.angle_gamma   90.00
#
_symmetry.space_group_name_H-M   'P 1'
#
loop_
_entity.id
_entity.type
_entity.pdbx_description
1 polymer ?
#
loop_
_entity_poly.entity_id
_entity_poly.type
_entity_poly.pdbx_seq_one_letter_code
_entity_poly.pdbx_strand_id
1 'polypeptide(L)'
;MGGGARSGGGFGGGAMGAATGPMIARKRISRMSPGPELSQKKRPVIPPSNINGTDPQITQWAVHLFRWLYSDLVVVNKLLQDWVSTVNTALLTHVEQHEMIVEIVRVLPESLPPNLSSILCEPTDQPNEVELLFDVDTTPVLQIKAFKSSNQKTEVSHYKATVSRLKSRVSVIVNYFALKGEMKLEGYPDIKIHLNSIG
;
A
#
# COMPACT_ATOMS: atom_id res chain seq x y z
N MET A 1 33.44 -1.75 -49.94
CA MET A 1 32.95 -0.61 -50.75
C MET A 1 31.47 -0.46 -50.41
N GLY A 2 31.10 0.42 -49.48
CA GLY A 2 30.77 1.83 -49.72
C GLY A 2 29.34 1.90 -50.28
N GLY A 3 28.36 2.61 -49.74
CA GLY A 3 28.21 3.66 -48.74
C GLY A 3 26.86 4.33 -49.04
N GLY A 4 26.17 4.88 -48.05
CA GLY A 4 24.89 5.57 -48.31
C GLY A 4 24.26 6.16 -47.06
N ALA A 5 24.72 7.33 -46.67
CA ALA A 5 24.09 8.21 -45.68
C ALA A 5 23.13 9.21 -46.37
N ARG A 6 22.07 9.62 -45.66
CA ARG A 6 21.38 10.95 -45.67
C ARG A 6 20.11 10.82 -44.81
N SER A 7 19.95 11.50 -43.67
CA SER A 7 19.83 12.95 -43.37
C SER A 7 18.37 13.44 -43.33
N GLY A 8 18.04 14.18 -42.27
CA GLY A 8 16.81 14.95 -42.05
C GLY A 8 16.04 14.45 -40.82
N GLY A 9 15.89 15.15 -39.69
CA GLY A 9 15.94 16.58 -39.41
C GLY A 9 14.55 17.04 -38.94
N GLY A 10 14.45 17.71 -37.79
CA GLY A 10 13.29 18.56 -37.49
C GLY A 10 12.61 18.37 -36.13
N PHE A 11 12.83 19.35 -35.26
CA PHE A 11 12.17 19.62 -33.99
C PHE A 11 10.75 20.18 -34.13
N GLY A 12 9.99 20.15 -33.02
CA GLY A 12 8.80 20.97 -32.75
C GLY A 12 7.53 20.11 -32.75
N GLY A 13 6.72 20.03 -31.70
CA GLY A 13 6.36 21.04 -30.72
C GLY A 13 4.83 21.07 -30.71
N GLY A 14 4.22 20.56 -29.63
CA GLY A 14 2.78 20.42 -29.53
C GLY A 14 2.35 20.05 -28.12
N ALA A 15 2.42 21.04 -27.23
CA ALA A 15 1.77 20.98 -25.94
C ALA A 15 0.25 20.99 -26.15
N MET A 16 -0.43 19.98 -25.64
CA MET A 16 -1.86 20.06 -25.30
C MET A 16 -2.00 19.46 -23.91
N GLY A 17 -2.40 20.34 -22.98
CA GLY A 17 -2.57 20.02 -21.58
C GLY A 17 -3.64 18.97 -21.36
N ALA A 18 -3.34 18.04 -20.47
CA ALA A 18 -4.34 17.37 -19.67
C ALA A 18 -3.95 17.61 -18.21
N ALA A 19 -4.79 18.35 -17.50
CA ALA A 19 -4.72 18.50 -16.06
C ALA A 19 -4.75 17.10 -15.44
N THR A 20 -3.63 16.68 -14.86
CA THR A 20 -3.57 15.46 -14.07
C THR A 20 -3.53 15.89 -12.62
N GLY A 21 -4.61 15.61 -11.89
CA GLY A 21 -4.58 15.65 -10.42
C GLY A 21 -3.46 14.74 -9.89
N PRO A 22 -3.14 14.81 -8.58
CA PRO A 22 -2.02 14.06 -8.02
C PRO A 22 -2.20 12.56 -8.29
N MET A 23 -1.48 12.03 -9.28
CA MET A 23 -1.42 10.60 -9.54
C MET A 23 -0.59 9.98 -8.41
N ILE A 24 -1.27 9.22 -7.55
CA ILE A 24 -0.59 8.37 -6.57
C ILE A 24 0.24 7.36 -7.37
N ALA A 25 1.57 7.51 -7.36
CA ALA A 25 2.47 6.63 -8.08
C ALA A 25 2.35 5.19 -7.55
N ARG A 26 1.71 4.30 -8.32
CA ARG A 26 1.57 2.88 -7.99
C ARG A 26 2.95 2.19 -8.00
N LYS A 27 3.49 1.89 -6.81
CA LYS A 27 4.80 1.22 -6.65
C LYS A 27 4.70 -0.28 -6.97
N ARG A 28 5.68 -0.80 -7.72
CA ARG A 28 5.84 -2.24 -8.02
C ARG A 28 6.48 -2.96 -6.83
N ILE A 29 5.95 -4.11 -6.46
CA ILE A 29 6.53 -4.99 -5.43
C ILE A 29 7.30 -6.12 -6.13
N SER A 30 8.58 -6.33 -5.80
CA SER A 30 9.39 -7.45 -6.31
C SER A 30 10.18 -8.13 -5.19
N ARG A 31 10.33 -9.47 -5.27
CA ARG A 31 11.19 -10.25 -4.36
C ARG A 31 12.67 -9.97 -4.61
N MET A 32 13.46 -9.80 -3.54
CA MET A 32 14.93 -9.79 -3.56
C MET A 32 15.53 -10.54 -2.36
N SER A 33 15.31 -11.85 -2.23
CA SER A 33 15.95 -12.65 -1.16
C SER A 33 16.40 -14.04 -1.64
N PRO A 34 17.61 -14.51 -1.23
CA PRO A 34 18.06 -15.88 -1.43
C PRO A 34 17.55 -16.74 -0.26
N GLY A 35 16.25 -17.07 -0.27
CA GLY A 35 15.68 -18.11 0.59
C GLY A 35 15.65 -19.44 -0.17
N PRO A 36 15.53 -20.60 0.53
CA PRO A 36 15.48 -21.90 -0.14
C PRO A 36 14.42 -21.83 -1.23
N GLU A 37 14.83 -22.11 -2.47
CA GLU A 37 13.92 -22.05 -3.60
C GLU A 37 12.70 -22.89 -3.23
N LEU A 38 11.55 -22.22 -3.04
CA LEU A 38 10.27 -22.87 -3.10
C LEU A 38 10.19 -23.41 -4.52
N SER A 39 10.69 -24.63 -4.70
CA SER A 39 10.67 -25.40 -5.94
C SER A 39 9.22 -25.59 -6.32
N GLN A 40 8.73 -24.60 -7.04
CA GLN A 40 7.60 -24.57 -7.93
C GLN A 40 7.59 -23.12 -8.39
N LYS A 41 7.84 -22.89 -9.68
CA LYS A 41 7.39 -21.68 -10.36
C LYS A 41 5.88 -21.59 -10.14
N LYS A 42 5.45 -21.04 -8.99
CA LYS A 42 4.04 -20.83 -8.68
C LYS A 42 3.59 -19.85 -9.74
N ARG A 43 2.81 -20.37 -10.69
CA ARG A 43 2.16 -19.57 -11.72
C ARG A 43 1.53 -18.36 -11.01
N PRO A 44 1.58 -17.16 -11.59
CA PRO A 44 0.82 -16.03 -11.06
C PRO A 44 -0.57 -16.55 -10.72
N VAL A 45 -1.06 -16.28 -9.51
CA VAL A 45 -2.43 -16.68 -9.14
C VAL A 45 -3.35 -15.74 -9.89
N ILE A 46 -3.60 -16.04 -11.16
CA ILE A 46 -4.49 -15.25 -12.03
C ILE A 46 -5.89 -15.38 -11.45
N PRO A 47 -6.66 -14.28 -11.34
CA PRO A 47 -8.06 -14.38 -10.94
C PRO A 47 -8.83 -15.33 -11.86
N PRO A 48 -9.84 -16.05 -11.34
CA PRO A 48 -10.81 -16.77 -12.15
C PRO A 48 -11.32 -15.93 -13.33
N SER A 49 -11.55 -16.58 -14.47
CA SER A 49 -11.99 -15.91 -15.71
C SER A 49 -13.39 -15.30 -15.64
N ASN A 50 -14.19 -15.68 -14.64
CA ASN A 50 -15.53 -15.13 -14.40
C ASN A 50 -15.50 -14.37 -13.07
N ILE A 51 -15.24 -13.06 -13.13
CA ILE A 51 -15.25 -12.19 -11.96
C ILE A 51 -16.65 -11.64 -11.80
N ASN A 52 -17.39 -12.19 -10.84
CA ASN A 52 -18.79 -11.87 -10.57
C ASN A 52 -19.04 -11.75 -9.05
N GLY A 53 -18.53 -10.69 -8.42
CA GLY A 53 -18.90 -10.30 -7.07
C GLY A 53 -18.55 -11.34 -6.00
N THR A 54 -19.57 -11.98 -5.42
CA THR A 54 -19.48 -12.92 -4.28
C THR A 54 -19.33 -14.38 -4.66
N ASP A 55 -18.96 -14.72 -5.90
CA ASP A 55 -18.78 -16.13 -6.29
C ASP A 55 -17.75 -16.82 -5.36
N PRO A 56 -18.08 -17.98 -4.78
CA PRO A 56 -17.17 -18.70 -3.90
C PRO A 56 -15.76 -18.90 -4.48
N GLN A 57 -15.61 -19.05 -5.79
CA GLN A 57 -14.30 -19.20 -6.43
C GLN A 57 -13.46 -17.92 -6.38
N ILE A 58 -14.08 -16.75 -6.62
CA ILE A 58 -13.36 -15.46 -6.60
C ILE A 58 -13.03 -15.05 -5.17
N THR A 59 -13.93 -15.31 -4.22
CA THR A 59 -13.67 -15.11 -2.79
C THR A 59 -12.54 -16.00 -2.30
N GLN A 60 -12.52 -17.29 -2.67
CA GLN A 60 -11.41 -18.19 -2.31
C GLN A 60 -10.08 -17.76 -2.93
N TRP A 61 -10.09 -17.31 -4.19
CA TRP A 61 -8.91 -16.74 -4.83
C TRP A 61 -8.38 -15.53 -4.07
N ALA A 62 -9.24 -14.57 -3.72
CA ALA A 62 -8.84 -13.38 -2.97
C ALA A 62 -8.28 -13.75 -1.58
N VAL A 63 -8.91 -14.68 -0.86
CA VAL A 63 -8.40 -15.20 0.42
C VAL A 63 -7.02 -15.83 0.24
N HIS A 64 -6.81 -16.63 -0.80
CA HIS A 64 -5.49 -17.22 -1.09
C HIS A 64 -4.45 -16.16 -1.46
N LEU A 65 -4.84 -15.11 -2.19
CA LEU A 65 -3.98 -13.96 -2.50
C LEU A 65 -3.51 -13.28 -1.21
N PHE A 66 -4.42 -12.94 -0.29
CA PHE A 66 -4.06 -12.33 0.98
C PHE A 66 -3.22 -13.25 1.86
N ARG A 67 -3.58 -14.54 1.97
CA ARG A 67 -2.75 -15.51 2.70
C ARG A 67 -1.34 -15.63 2.12
N TRP A 68 -1.21 -15.62 0.80
CA TRP A 68 0.09 -15.62 0.14
C TRP A 68 0.88 -14.35 0.44
N LEU A 69 0.24 -13.17 0.33
CA LEU A 69 0.85 -11.88 0.67
C LEU A 69 1.42 -11.90 2.10
N TYR A 70 0.65 -12.39 3.07
CA TYR A 70 1.07 -12.48 4.47
C TYR A 70 2.03 -13.63 4.79
N SER A 71 2.17 -14.63 3.91
CA SER A 71 3.11 -15.74 4.08
C SER A 71 4.55 -15.38 3.74
N ASP A 72 4.76 -14.31 2.98
CA ASP A 72 6.08 -13.85 2.54
C ASP A 72 6.51 -12.60 3.31
N LEU A 73 7.38 -12.81 4.30
CA LEU A 73 7.89 -11.77 5.19
C LEU A 73 8.52 -10.59 4.44
N VAL A 74 9.17 -10.83 3.29
CA VAL A 74 9.78 -9.75 2.49
C VAL A 74 8.70 -8.88 1.84
N VAL A 75 7.66 -9.51 1.30
CA VAL A 75 6.52 -8.81 0.68
C VAL A 75 5.75 -8.02 1.73
N VAL A 76 5.44 -8.62 2.88
CA VAL A 76 4.75 -7.93 3.99
C VAL A 76 5.54 -6.75 4.48
N ASN A 77 6.84 -6.92 4.75
CA ASN A 77 7.68 -5.83 5.24
C ASN A 77 7.74 -4.67 4.25
N LYS A 78 7.83 -4.95 2.95
CA LYS A 78 7.80 -3.91 1.92
C LYS A 78 6.46 -3.16 1.89
N LEU A 79 5.35 -3.89 1.99
CA LEU A 79 4.00 -3.30 2.02
C LEU A 79 3.82 -2.41 3.25
N LEU A 80 4.22 -2.87 4.43
CA LEU A 80 4.14 -2.10 5.67
C LEU A 80 5.05 -0.85 5.62
N GLN A 81 6.25 -0.96 5.05
CA GLN A 81 7.13 0.19 4.84
C GLN A 81 6.54 1.22 3.88
N ASP A 82 5.95 0.79 2.76
CA ASP A 82 5.26 1.71 1.85
C ASP A 82 4.06 2.38 2.53
N TRP A 83 3.27 1.63 3.30
CA TRP A 83 2.17 2.19 4.08
C TRP A 83 2.64 3.23 5.10
N VAL A 84 3.68 2.91 5.89
CA VAL A 84 4.29 3.86 6.84
C VAL A 84 4.76 5.13 6.11
N SER A 85 5.43 4.97 4.97
CA SER A 85 5.87 6.10 4.15
C SER A 85 4.70 6.98 3.70
N THR A 86 3.62 6.37 3.19
CA THR A 86 2.43 7.09 2.75
C THR A 86 1.76 7.85 3.89
N VAL A 87 1.62 7.22 5.07
CA VAL A 87 1.03 7.87 6.25
C VAL A 87 1.90 9.02 6.73
N ASN A 88 3.22 8.85 6.79
CA ASN A 88 4.14 9.93 7.18
C ASN A 88 4.06 11.11 6.20
N THR A 89 3.99 10.87 4.89
CA THR A 89 3.78 11.94 3.91
C THR A 89 2.47 12.70 4.17
N ALA A 90 1.38 12.01 4.51
CA ALA A 90 0.12 12.65 4.87
C ALA A 90 0.23 13.46 6.18
N LEU A 91 0.91 12.93 7.20
CA LEU A 91 1.09 13.60 8.50
C LEU A 91 1.83 14.94 8.37
N LEU A 92 2.74 15.10 7.40
CA LEU A 92 3.42 16.37 7.15
C LEU A 92 2.47 17.52 6.81
N THR A 93 1.29 17.22 6.26
CA THR A 93 0.28 18.25 5.92
C THR A 93 -0.40 18.86 7.15
N HIS A 94 -0.23 18.26 8.34
CA HIS A 94 -0.84 18.71 9.59
C HIS A 94 0.13 19.45 10.53
N VAL A 95 1.39 19.62 10.12
CA VAL A 95 2.44 20.20 10.98
C VAL A 95 2.15 21.65 11.35
N GLU A 96 1.72 22.47 10.40
CA GLU A 96 1.42 23.89 10.65
C GLU A 96 0.28 24.08 11.65
N GLN A 97 -0.72 23.19 11.64
CA GLN A 97 -1.89 23.28 12.50
C GLN A 97 -1.61 22.84 13.95
N HIS A 98 -0.64 21.95 14.16
CA HIS A 98 -0.40 21.34 15.47
C HIS A 98 0.98 21.68 16.07
N GLU A 99 1.82 22.43 15.35
CA GLU A 99 3.19 22.79 15.75
C GLU A 99 4.04 21.58 16.20
N MET A 100 3.70 20.41 15.67
CA MET A 100 4.27 19.13 16.05
C MET A 100 4.38 18.25 14.82
N ILE A 101 5.54 17.60 14.67
CA ILE A 101 5.73 16.58 13.64
C ILE A 101 5.53 15.23 14.30
N VAL A 102 4.66 14.40 13.72
CA VAL A 102 4.47 13.01 14.13
C VAL A 102 5.02 12.11 13.03
N GLU A 103 5.89 11.19 13.41
CA GLU A 103 6.52 10.23 12.51
C GLU A 103 6.26 8.81 13.01
N ILE A 104 5.63 7.99 12.17
CA ILE A 104 5.60 6.54 12.37
C ILE A 104 6.96 5.98 11.93
N VAL A 105 7.72 5.44 12.88
CA VAL A 105 9.05 4.88 12.63
C VAL A 105 8.94 3.52 11.94
N ARG A 106 8.06 2.66 12.47
CA ARG A 106 7.82 1.30 11.97
C ARG A 106 6.59 0.68 12.61
N VAL A 107 6.09 -0.37 11.96
CA VAL A 107 5.18 -1.35 12.55
C VAL A 107 6.00 -2.33 13.41
N LEU A 108 5.55 -2.61 14.63
CA LEU A 108 6.23 -3.50 15.56
C LEU A 108 5.81 -4.97 15.31
N PRO A 109 6.70 -5.95 15.59
CA PRO A 109 6.44 -7.38 15.35
C PRO A 109 5.25 -7.96 16.11
N GLU A 110 4.80 -7.26 17.16
CA GLU A 110 3.62 -7.60 17.97
C GLU A 110 2.30 -7.47 17.20
N SER A 111 2.33 -6.81 16.04
CA SER A 111 1.15 -6.58 15.20
C SER A 111 0.68 -7.90 14.58
N LEU A 112 -0.57 -8.27 14.87
CA LEU A 112 -1.18 -9.45 14.28
C LEU A 112 -1.59 -9.20 12.82
N PRO A 113 -1.61 -10.23 11.97
CA PRO A 113 -2.20 -10.13 10.64
C PRO A 113 -3.65 -9.63 10.71
N PRO A 114 -4.11 -8.80 9.75
CA PRO A 114 -5.49 -8.35 9.72
C PRO A 114 -6.45 -9.50 9.49
N ASN A 115 -7.63 -9.41 10.11
CA ASN A 115 -8.77 -10.25 9.77
C ASN A 115 -9.53 -9.59 8.62
N LEU A 116 -9.78 -10.37 7.56
CA LEU A 116 -10.47 -9.92 6.35
C LEU A 116 -11.79 -10.66 6.23
N SER A 117 -12.87 -9.94 5.95
CA SER A 117 -14.21 -10.52 5.79
C SER A 117 -15.02 -9.79 4.72
N SER A 118 -16.18 -10.34 4.36
CA SER A 118 -17.11 -9.72 3.40
C SER A 118 -16.44 -9.34 2.06
N ILE A 119 -15.54 -10.21 1.57
CA ILE A 119 -14.74 -9.96 0.38
C ILE A 119 -15.62 -10.06 -0.87
N LEU A 120 -15.65 -8.97 -1.61
CA LEU A 120 -16.25 -8.83 -2.94
C LEU A 120 -15.12 -8.62 -3.95
N CYS A 121 -15.29 -9.14 -5.16
CA CYS A 121 -14.37 -8.90 -6.25
C CYS A 121 -15.15 -8.53 -7.50
N GLU A 122 -14.89 -7.35 -8.02
CA GLU A 122 -15.59 -6.81 -9.19
C GLU A 122 -14.60 -6.57 -10.34
N PRO A 123 -15.02 -6.80 -11.58
CA PRO A 123 -14.23 -6.37 -12.73
C PRO A 123 -14.21 -4.85 -12.78
N THR A 124 -13.07 -4.27 -13.19
CA THR A 124 -13.03 -2.84 -13.52
C THR A 124 -13.17 -2.65 -15.03
N ASP A 125 -13.33 -1.40 -15.48
CA ASP A 125 -13.34 -1.06 -16.91
C ASP A 125 -11.96 -1.30 -17.60
N GLN A 126 -10.91 -1.56 -16.82
CA GLN A 126 -9.55 -1.74 -17.32
C GLN A 126 -9.20 -3.23 -17.48
N PRO A 127 -8.54 -3.62 -18.60
CA PRO A 127 -8.12 -4.99 -18.78
C PRO A 127 -7.05 -5.39 -17.76
N ASN A 128 -7.16 -6.62 -17.27
CA ASN A 128 -6.27 -7.19 -16.25
C ASN A 128 -6.31 -6.49 -14.89
N GLU A 129 -7.38 -5.77 -14.60
CA GLU A 129 -7.59 -5.08 -13.34
C GLU A 129 -8.87 -5.57 -12.66
N VAL A 130 -8.81 -5.68 -11.34
CA VAL A 130 -9.91 -6.14 -10.50
C VAL A 130 -9.99 -5.22 -9.29
N GLU A 131 -11.20 -4.98 -8.79
CA GLU A 131 -11.41 -4.26 -7.54
C GLU A 131 -11.85 -5.24 -6.46
N LEU A 132 -11.11 -5.26 -5.34
CA LEU A 132 -11.42 -6.04 -4.16
C LEU A 132 -11.99 -5.12 -3.09
N LEU A 133 -13.22 -5.38 -2.65
CA LEU A 133 -13.82 -4.67 -1.53
C LEU A 133 -14.01 -5.63 -0.36
N PHE A 134 -13.50 -5.27 0.82
CA PHE A 134 -13.60 -6.14 2.00
C PHE A 134 -13.57 -5.34 3.30
N ASP A 135 -14.08 -5.96 4.36
CA ASP A 135 -13.96 -5.42 5.71
C ASP A 135 -12.62 -5.86 6.30
N VAL A 136 -11.90 -4.93 6.92
CA VAL A 136 -10.67 -5.18 7.67
C VAL A 136 -10.90 -4.93 9.15
N ASP A 137 -10.43 -5.85 9.99
CA ASP A 137 -10.31 -5.69 11.44
C ASP A 137 -8.87 -6.01 11.85
N THR A 138 -8.16 -5.01 12.38
CA THR A 138 -6.74 -5.16 12.74
C THR A 138 -6.35 -4.33 13.95
N THR A 139 -5.27 -4.76 14.60
CA THR A 139 -4.73 -4.11 15.80
C THR A 139 -3.22 -3.87 15.67
N PRO A 140 -2.78 -2.97 14.76
CA PRO A 140 -1.37 -2.71 14.56
C PRO A 140 -0.75 -2.01 15.77
N VAL A 141 0.51 -2.34 16.04
CA VAL A 141 1.31 -1.73 17.08
C VAL A 141 2.44 -0.97 16.40
N LEU A 142 2.57 0.32 16.67
CA LEU A 142 3.47 1.23 15.98
C LEU A 142 4.48 1.82 16.96
N GLN A 143 5.70 2.03 16.47
CA GLN A 143 6.66 2.92 17.12
C GLN A 143 6.53 4.31 16.48
N ILE A 144 6.28 5.33 17.29
CA ILE A 144 6.05 6.70 16.85
C ILE A 144 7.06 7.63 17.53
N LYS A 145 7.49 8.67 16.80
CA LYS A 145 8.21 9.82 17.33
C LYS A 145 7.35 11.06 17.18
N ALA A 146 7.37 11.92 18.19
CA ALA A 146 6.84 13.26 18.13
C ALA A 146 7.98 14.26 18.27
N PHE A 147 8.03 15.26 17.40
CA PHE A 147 8.99 16.35 17.45
C PHE A 147 8.25 17.64 17.74
N LYS A 148 8.66 18.32 18.80
CA LYS A 148 8.15 19.65 19.16
C LYS A 148 9.32 20.62 19.17
N SER A 149 9.21 21.68 18.38
CA SER A 149 10.23 22.73 18.31
C SER A 149 9.75 23.96 19.08
N SER A 150 10.52 24.36 20.09
CA SER A 150 10.27 25.58 20.86
C SER A 150 11.60 26.29 21.12
N ASN A 151 11.66 27.60 20.89
CA ASN A 151 12.84 28.44 21.17
C ASN A 151 14.19 27.85 20.69
N GLN A 152 14.25 27.42 19.42
CA GLN A 152 15.43 26.81 18.78
C GLN A 152 15.88 25.45 19.36
N LYS A 153 15.12 24.86 20.28
CA LYS A 153 15.33 23.51 20.78
C LYS A 153 14.24 22.58 20.22
N THR A 154 14.65 21.46 19.66
CA THR A 154 13.73 20.39 19.25
C THR A 154 13.73 19.31 20.33
N GLU A 155 12.56 19.05 20.89
CA GLU A 155 12.32 17.96 21.82
C GLU A 155 11.74 16.78 21.05
N VAL A 156 12.27 15.59 21.31
CA VAL A 156 11.84 14.34 20.69
C VAL A 156 11.28 13.44 21.77
N SER A 157 10.07 12.93 21.55
CA SER A 157 9.43 11.97 22.44
C SER A 157 9.09 10.70 21.68
N HIS A 158 9.38 9.55 22.28
CA HIS A 158 9.11 8.25 21.69
C HIS A 158 7.89 7.59 22.33
N TYR A 159 7.00 7.08 21.48
CA TYR A 159 5.78 6.40 21.91
C TYR A 159 5.65 5.03 21.26
N LYS A 160 5.13 4.08 22.03
CA LYS A 160 4.47 2.89 21.52
C LYS A 160 2.99 3.20 21.37
N ALA A 161 2.51 3.23 20.13
CA ALA A 161 1.10 3.40 19.81
C ALA A 161 0.46 2.04 19.54
N THR A 162 -0.48 1.66 20.39
CA THR A 162 -1.26 0.43 20.23
C THR A 162 -2.62 0.80 19.66
N VAL A 163 -2.84 0.48 18.38
CA VAL A 163 -4.16 0.61 17.76
C VAL A 163 -4.96 -0.61 18.20
N SER A 164 -5.79 -0.43 19.22
CA SER A 164 -6.62 -1.50 19.81
C SER A 164 -7.85 -1.85 18.99
N ARG A 165 -8.19 -1.02 18.02
CA ARG A 165 -9.26 -1.23 17.05
C ARG A 165 -8.94 -0.40 15.81
N LEU A 166 -8.90 -1.04 14.65
CA LEU A 166 -8.94 -0.41 13.33
C LEU A 166 -9.90 -1.24 12.48
N LYS A 167 -11.15 -0.78 12.40
CA LYS A 167 -12.20 -1.41 11.59
C LYS A 167 -12.58 -0.49 10.45
N SER A 168 -12.53 -1.01 9.24
CA SER A 168 -12.85 -0.24 8.04
C SER A 168 -13.32 -1.13 6.91
N ARG A 169 -14.05 -0.54 5.97
CA ARG A 169 -14.14 -1.09 4.62
C ARG A 169 -12.90 -0.63 3.83
N VAL A 170 -12.36 -1.51 2.99
CA VAL A 170 -11.17 -1.26 2.17
C VAL A 170 -11.51 -1.59 0.71
N SER A 171 -11.13 -0.70 -0.20
CA SER A 171 -11.06 -0.99 -1.64
C SER A 171 -9.60 -1.18 -2.05
N VAL A 172 -9.32 -2.25 -2.79
CA VAL A 172 -8.02 -2.52 -3.38
C VAL A 172 -8.20 -2.79 -4.87
N ILE A 173 -7.71 -1.88 -5.70
CA ILE A 173 -7.63 -2.07 -7.14
C ILE A 173 -6.29 -2.73 -7.46
N VAL A 174 -6.31 -3.89 -8.12
CA VAL A 174 -5.11 -4.67 -8.47
C VAL A 174 -5.05 -4.91 -9.96
N ASN A 175 -3.95 -4.49 -10.59
CA ASN A 175 -3.59 -4.92 -11.92
C ASN A 175 -2.65 -6.13 -11.83
N TYR A 176 -3.17 -7.33 -12.12
CA TYR A 176 -2.43 -8.59 -11.95
C TYR A 176 -1.41 -8.86 -13.06
N PHE A 177 -1.47 -8.14 -14.18
CA PHE A 177 -0.46 -8.21 -15.23
C PHE A 177 0.75 -7.31 -14.92
N ALA A 178 0.50 -6.06 -14.53
CA ALA A 178 1.54 -5.08 -14.20
C ALA A 178 2.10 -5.22 -12.78
N LEU A 179 1.48 -6.04 -11.93
CA LEU A 179 1.81 -6.22 -10.51
C LEU A 179 1.80 -4.88 -9.76
N LYS A 180 0.75 -4.11 -9.98
CA LYS A 180 0.50 -2.81 -9.35
C LYS A 180 -0.82 -2.87 -8.59
N GLY A 181 -0.87 -2.22 -7.45
CA GLY A 181 -2.09 -2.11 -6.66
C GLY A 181 -2.24 -0.73 -6.05
N GLU A 182 -3.47 -0.37 -5.76
CA GLU A 182 -3.86 0.84 -5.05
C GLU A 182 -4.86 0.44 -3.96
N MET A 183 -4.59 0.84 -2.72
CA MET A 183 -5.42 0.52 -1.57
C MET A 183 -5.95 1.80 -0.94
N LYS A 184 -7.24 1.83 -0.63
CA LYS A 184 -7.93 2.94 0.03
C LYS A 184 -8.82 2.42 1.15
N LEU A 185 -8.89 3.18 2.23
CA LEU A 185 -9.94 2.99 3.23
C LEU A 185 -11.19 3.73 2.74
N GLU A 186 -12.33 3.06 2.78
CA GLU A 186 -13.62 3.61 2.44
C GLU A 186 -14.23 4.29 3.68
N GLY A 187 -14.66 5.55 3.51
CA GLY A 187 -15.28 6.33 4.57
C GLY A 187 -14.36 6.62 5.77
N TYR A 188 -14.95 6.67 6.97
CA TYR A 188 -14.24 6.92 8.21
C TYR A 188 -14.07 5.62 9.00
N PRO A 189 -12.82 5.15 9.22
CA PRO A 189 -12.57 3.95 10.01
C PRO A 189 -12.91 4.16 11.49
N ASP A 190 -13.38 3.10 12.17
CA ASP A 190 -13.47 3.06 13.64
C ASP A 190 -12.08 2.74 14.21
N ILE A 191 -11.43 3.76 14.77
CA ILE A 191 -10.06 3.68 15.27
C ILE A 191 -10.01 4.00 16.77
N LYS A 192 -9.35 3.12 17.54
CA LYS A 192 -9.00 3.38 18.94
C LYS A 192 -7.51 3.20 19.19
N ILE A 193 -6.83 4.27 19.60
CA ILE A 193 -5.37 4.31 19.81
C ILE A 193 -5.07 4.52 21.30
N HIS A 194 -4.10 3.75 21.82
CA HIS A 194 -3.48 3.98 23.12
C HIS A 194 -2.00 4.31 22.94
N LEU A 195 -1.50 5.32 23.64
CA LEU A 195 -0.11 5.75 23.58
C LEU A 195 0.58 5.45 24.92
N ASN A 196 1.75 4.83 24.86
CA ASN A 196 2.64 4.65 26.00
C ASN A 196 3.99 5.29 25.67
N SER A 197 4.50 6.15 26.56
CA SER A 197 5.87 6.67 26.41
C SER A 197 6.87 5.53 26.57
N ILE A 198 7.92 5.52 25.74
CA ILE A 198 8.97 4.50 25.73
C ILE A 198 10.39 5.09 25.72
N GLY A 199 10.53 6.39 25.98
CA GLY A 199 11.80 7.10 25.92
C GLY A 199 11.63 8.58 25.59
#